data_AF-A0A969PBR2-F1
#
_entry.id   AF-A0A969PBR2-F1
#
_cell.length_a   1.000
_cell.length_b   1.000
_cell.length_c   1.000
_cell.angle_alpha   90.00
_cell.angle_beta   90.00
_cell.angle_gamma   90.00
#
_symmetry.space_group_name_H-M   'P 1'
#
loop_
_entity.id
_entity.type
_entity.pdbx_description
1 polymer ?
#
loop_
_entity_poly.entity_id
_entity_poly.type
_entity_poly.pdbx_seq_one_letter_code
_entity_poly.pdbx_strand_id
1 'polypeptide(L)'
;MTHIPVHILLLEDSPSDADLMRQVFVRSGKTAWNLVCTERLSQAIVRCQEQMFDVVLLDLNLPDSDGFETIATFREAVPSVPIVVLTTIDDDDLAMQAMAKGAQDYLVKGQITIQLLIRSVRYAIERGRFLERLKNSEQSILRSLEQEQDLDLLKSSFISMASHELRSPITMIRICTELLQNHQHELSAEKSSEYFDHMKAAIKQITGLLDEVLLLSSAESGGLRFKPVSEAVCK
;
A
#
# COMPACT_ATOMS: atom_id res chain seq x y z
N MET A 1 21.72 22.96 -7.46
CA MET A 1 20.94 21.73 -7.24
C MET A 1 21.70 20.89 -6.23
N THR A 2 21.21 20.78 -5.01
CA THR A 2 21.81 19.91 -3.98
C THR A 2 21.57 18.47 -4.40
N HIS A 3 22.60 17.80 -4.91
CA HIS A 3 22.51 16.38 -5.24
C HIS A 3 22.36 15.60 -3.94
N ILE A 4 21.23 14.89 -3.77
CA ILE A 4 21.03 13.95 -2.67
C ILE A 4 22.19 12.94 -2.74
N PRO A 5 22.93 12.70 -1.64
CA PRO A 5 24.02 11.75 -1.64
C PRO A 5 23.49 10.35 -1.90
N VAL A 6 24.19 9.60 -2.76
CA VAL A 6 23.86 8.21 -3.06
C VAL A 6 24.71 7.31 -2.17
N HIS A 7 24.05 6.47 -1.38
CA HIS A 7 24.69 5.52 -0.48
C HIS A 7 24.92 4.19 -1.21
N ILE A 8 26.19 3.83 -1.39
CA ILE A 8 26.62 2.63 -2.09
C ILE A 8 27.28 1.69 -1.09
N LEU A 9 26.85 0.43 -1.08
CA LEU A 9 27.56 -0.65 -0.41
C LEU A 9 28.40 -1.42 -1.44
N LEU A 10 29.69 -1.59 -1.19
CA LEU A 10 30.59 -2.40 -1.99
C LEU A 10 31.00 -3.65 -1.19
N LEU A 11 30.75 -4.83 -1.77
CA LEU A 11 31.24 -6.11 -1.26
C LEU A 11 32.47 -6.49 -2.06
N GLU A 12 33.64 -6.35 -1.43
CA GLU A 12 34.94 -6.52 -2.06
C GLU A 12 35.96 -6.88 -0.98
N ASP A 13 36.65 -8.02 -1.12
CA ASP A 13 37.68 -8.47 -0.18
C ASP A 13 39.07 -7.99 -0.58
N SER A 14 39.28 -7.59 -1.84
CA SER A 14 40.53 -7.02 -2.33
C SER A 14 40.65 -5.53 -2.00
N PRO A 15 41.59 -5.11 -1.12
CA PRO A 15 41.75 -3.70 -0.76
C PRO A 15 42.11 -2.82 -1.97
N SER A 16 42.85 -3.37 -2.94
CA SER A 16 43.22 -2.64 -4.15
C SER A 16 42.03 -2.34 -5.05
N ASP A 17 41.10 -3.30 -5.17
CA ASP A 17 39.90 -3.15 -5.99
C ASP A 17 38.92 -2.18 -5.32
N ALA A 18 38.78 -2.28 -3.99
CA ALA A 18 38.01 -1.34 -3.20
C ALA A 18 38.53 0.10 -3.34
N ASP A 19 39.85 0.30 -3.28
CA ASP A 19 40.48 1.61 -3.48
C ASP A 19 40.32 2.12 -4.91
N LEU A 20 40.40 1.25 -5.92
CA LEU A 20 40.12 1.61 -7.30
C LEU A 20 38.68 2.12 -7.44
N MET A 21 37.70 1.40 -6.90
CA MET A 21 36.29 1.81 -6.93
C MET A 21 36.07 3.15 -6.23
N ARG A 22 36.68 3.38 -5.06
CA ARG A 22 36.64 4.68 -4.37
C ARG A 22 37.13 5.81 -5.30
N GLN A 23 38.25 5.60 -5.98
CA GLN A 23 38.79 6.61 -6.91
C GLN A 23 37.86 6.85 -8.11
N VAL A 24 37.24 5.80 -8.66
CA VAL A 24 36.26 5.92 -9.76
C VAL A 24 35.09 6.82 -9.36
N PHE A 25 34.50 6.61 -8.19
CA PHE A 25 33.37 7.42 -7.71
C PHE A 25 33.78 8.86 -7.39
N VAL A 26 34.94 9.08 -6.75
CA VAL A 26 35.46 10.43 -6.47
C VAL A 26 35.66 11.23 -7.76
N ARG A 27 36.23 10.61 -8.81
CA ARG A 27 36.49 11.28 -10.10
C ARG A 27 35.24 11.62 -10.90
N SER A 28 34.10 10.97 -10.62
CA SER A 28 32.87 11.21 -11.38
C SER A 28 32.24 12.59 -11.12
N GLY A 29 32.59 13.26 -10.01
CA GLY A 29 32.46 14.70 -9.74
C GLY A 29 31.06 15.34 -9.72
N LYS A 30 30.00 14.65 -10.20
CA LYS A 30 28.66 15.22 -10.39
C LYS A 30 27.65 14.86 -9.29
N THR A 31 27.94 13.86 -8.48
CA THR A 31 27.05 13.34 -7.42
C THR A 31 27.88 13.13 -6.17
N ALA A 32 27.32 13.40 -4.99
CA ALA A 32 27.93 12.98 -3.74
C ALA A 32 27.74 11.46 -3.58
N TRP A 33 28.82 10.70 -3.67
CA TRP A 33 28.80 9.24 -3.48
C TRP A 33 29.32 8.91 -2.09
N ASN A 34 28.53 8.20 -1.30
CA ASN A 34 28.96 7.66 -0.02
C ASN A 34 29.18 6.15 -0.17
N LEU A 35 30.45 5.75 -0.34
CA LEU A 35 30.84 4.36 -0.56
C LEU A 35 31.26 3.72 0.75
N VAL A 36 30.51 2.71 1.19
CA VAL A 36 30.84 1.85 2.33
C VAL A 36 31.33 0.51 1.79
N CYS A 37 32.44 -0.02 2.30
CA CYS A 37 33.00 -1.30 1.86
C CYS A 37 32.88 -2.36 2.96
N THR A 38 32.59 -3.59 2.55
CA THR A 38 32.59 -4.78 3.40
C THR A 38 33.30 -5.92 2.68
N GLU A 39 34.08 -6.72 3.40
CA GLU A 39 34.89 -7.80 2.81
C GLU A 39 34.14 -9.14 2.77
N ARG A 40 32.96 -9.21 3.40
CA ARG A 40 32.20 -10.44 3.61
C ARG A 40 30.71 -10.21 3.39
N LEU A 41 30.04 -11.20 2.81
CA LEU A 41 28.59 -11.16 2.58
C LEU A 41 27.83 -10.99 3.90
N SER A 42 28.24 -11.74 4.93
CA SER A 42 27.66 -11.67 6.27
C SER A 42 27.70 -10.24 6.85
N GLN A 43 28.81 -9.53 6.69
CA GLN A 43 28.95 -8.15 7.13
C GLN A 43 28.05 -7.20 6.34
N ALA A 44 27.95 -7.39 5.02
CA ALA A 44 27.11 -6.58 4.16
C ALA A 44 25.63 -6.63 4.56
N ILE A 45 25.12 -7.83 4.85
CA ILE A 45 23.74 -8.03 5.32
C ILE A 45 23.50 -7.28 6.64
N VAL A 46 24.42 -7.39 7.61
CA VAL A 46 24.32 -6.64 8.87
C VAL A 46 24.32 -5.13 8.63
N ARG A 47 25.20 -4.64 7.74
CA ARG A 47 25.22 -3.21 7.40
C ARG A 47 23.91 -2.73 6.78
N CYS A 48 23.28 -3.51 5.91
CA CYS A 48 21.98 -3.17 5.34
C CYS A 48 20.84 -3.09 6.38
N GLN A 49 21.01 -3.70 7.56
CA GLN A 49 20.08 -3.57 8.68
C GLN A 49 20.35 -2.31 9.52
N GLU A 50 21.60 -1.87 9.60
CA GLU A 50 22.01 -0.67 10.36
C GLU A 50 21.78 0.64 9.60
N GLN A 51 21.92 0.62 8.28
CA GLN A 51 21.81 1.80 7.43
C GLN A 51 21.17 1.45 6.07
N MET A 52 20.54 2.44 5.45
CA MET A 52 19.97 2.30 4.12
C MET A 52 21.02 2.52 3.03
N PHE A 53 20.93 1.71 1.98
CA PHE A 53 21.74 1.84 0.77
C PHE A 53 20.84 1.96 -0.45
N ASP A 54 21.24 2.80 -1.40
CA ASP A 54 20.53 2.98 -2.68
C ASP A 54 20.88 1.85 -3.66
N VAL A 55 22.09 1.29 -3.57
CA VAL A 55 22.59 0.23 -4.45
C VAL A 55 23.72 -0.54 -3.77
N VAL A 56 23.86 -1.80 -4.16
CA VAL A 56 24.96 -2.67 -3.78
C VAL A 56 25.78 -3.02 -5.01
N LEU A 57 27.10 -2.87 -4.90
CA LEU A 57 28.09 -3.40 -5.84
C LEU A 57 28.64 -4.68 -5.24
N LEU A 58 28.47 -5.80 -5.92
CA LEU A 58 28.73 -7.12 -5.36
C LEU A 58 29.79 -7.84 -6.17
N ASP A 59 30.94 -8.13 -5.58
CA ASP A 59 31.84 -9.18 -6.08
C ASP A 59 31.26 -10.57 -5.80
N LEU A 60 31.41 -11.48 -6.75
CA LEU A 60 31.03 -12.88 -6.61
C LEU A 60 32.10 -13.72 -5.90
N ASN A 61 33.34 -13.24 -5.82
CA ASN A 61 34.45 -13.92 -5.16
C ASN A 61 34.62 -13.35 -3.74
N LEU A 62 33.86 -13.87 -2.77
CA LEU A 62 33.98 -13.45 -1.37
C LEU A 62 34.53 -14.59 -0.49
N PRO A 63 35.22 -14.29 0.62
CA PRO A 63 35.76 -15.31 1.52
C PRO A 63 34.70 -16.19 2.21
N ASP A 64 33.46 -15.71 2.32
CA ASP A 64 32.35 -16.39 3.00
C ASP A 64 31.17 -16.76 2.08
N SER A 65 31.26 -16.48 0.78
CA SER A 65 30.24 -16.83 -0.21
C SER A 65 30.82 -16.84 -1.61
N ASP A 66 30.38 -17.76 -2.47
CA ASP A 66 30.94 -17.95 -3.80
C ASP A 66 29.87 -17.90 -4.90
N GLY A 67 30.23 -17.26 -6.01
CA GLY A 67 29.44 -17.24 -7.24
C GLY A 67 28.05 -16.65 -7.06
N PHE A 68 27.09 -17.19 -7.82
CA PHE A 68 25.73 -16.67 -7.87
C PHE A 68 24.90 -16.95 -6.62
N GLU A 69 25.30 -17.91 -5.78
CA GLU A 69 24.60 -18.11 -4.51
C GLU A 69 24.71 -16.87 -3.62
N THR A 70 25.80 -16.12 -3.72
CA THR A 70 25.97 -14.81 -3.07
C THR A 70 24.84 -13.84 -3.41
N ILE A 71 24.41 -13.79 -4.68
CA ILE A 71 23.30 -12.93 -5.13
C ILE A 71 21.99 -13.39 -4.50
N ALA A 72 21.71 -14.69 -4.54
CA ALA A 72 20.46 -15.25 -4.02
C ALA A 72 20.35 -15.03 -2.50
N THR A 73 21.41 -15.36 -1.74
CA THR A 73 21.45 -15.17 -0.29
C THR A 73 21.34 -13.68 0.08
N PHE A 74 22.05 -12.80 -0.63
CA PHE A 74 21.92 -11.36 -0.38
C PHE A 74 20.51 -10.86 -0.68
N ARG A 75 19.92 -11.30 -1.79
CA ARG A 75 18.58 -10.89 -2.24
C ARG A 75 17.48 -11.34 -1.29
N GLU A 76 17.61 -12.55 -0.73
CA GLU A 76 16.69 -13.07 0.26
C GLU A 76 16.74 -12.26 1.56
N ALA A 77 17.94 -11.92 2.02
CA ALA A 77 18.13 -11.12 3.23
C ALA A 77 17.77 -9.63 3.05
N VAL A 78 18.03 -9.07 1.85
CA VAL A 78 17.89 -7.64 1.54
C VAL A 78 17.15 -7.46 0.20
N PRO A 79 15.82 -7.67 0.17
CA PRO A 79 15.05 -7.72 -1.08
C PRO A 79 14.85 -6.37 -1.77
N SER A 80 14.95 -5.25 -1.04
CA SER A 80 14.64 -3.91 -1.56
C SER A 80 15.82 -3.22 -2.25
N VAL A 81 17.06 -3.63 -1.97
CA VAL A 81 18.25 -2.95 -2.48
C VAL A 81 18.65 -3.56 -3.83
N PRO A 82 18.88 -2.75 -4.88
CA PRO A 82 19.35 -3.25 -6.16
C PRO A 82 20.83 -3.65 -6.09
N ILE A 83 21.17 -4.73 -6.79
CA ILE A 83 22.48 -5.38 -6.87
C ILE A 83 23.04 -5.18 -8.27
N VAL A 84 24.24 -4.62 -8.36
CA VAL A 84 25.07 -4.61 -9.56
C VAL A 84 26.24 -5.52 -9.31
N VAL A 85 26.41 -6.55 -10.14
CA VAL A 85 27.48 -7.52 -9.98
C VAL A 85 28.76 -6.99 -10.62
N LEU A 86 29.88 -7.11 -9.91
CA LEU A 86 31.23 -6.84 -10.40
C LEU A 86 32.00 -8.15 -10.45
N THR A 87 32.59 -8.53 -11.58
CA THR A 87 33.39 -9.77 -11.64
C THR A 87 34.52 -9.67 -12.66
N THR A 88 35.54 -10.52 -12.51
CA THR A 88 36.65 -10.63 -13.46
C THR A 88 36.31 -11.54 -14.64
N ILE A 89 35.26 -12.35 -14.55
CA ILE A 89 34.88 -13.29 -15.60
C ILE A 89 34.07 -12.55 -16.66
N ASP A 90 34.42 -12.74 -17.93
CA ASP A 90 33.71 -12.19 -19.08
C ASP A 90 32.97 -13.34 -19.79
N ASP A 91 31.75 -13.64 -19.34
CA ASP A 91 30.94 -14.74 -19.84
C ASP A 91 29.45 -14.34 -19.83
N ASP A 92 28.85 -14.31 -21.01
CA ASP A 92 27.45 -13.92 -21.23
C ASP A 92 26.47 -14.89 -20.55
N ASP A 93 26.79 -16.19 -20.48
CA ASP A 93 25.95 -17.19 -19.81
C ASP A 93 25.96 -16.97 -18.29
N LEU A 94 27.11 -16.55 -17.74
CA LEU A 94 27.22 -16.16 -16.34
C LEU A 94 26.46 -14.86 -16.05
N ALA A 95 26.52 -13.88 -16.95
CA ALA A 95 25.75 -12.65 -16.82
C ALA A 95 24.23 -12.95 -16.79
N MET A 96 23.73 -13.81 -17.69
CA MET A 96 22.32 -14.20 -17.71
C MET A 96 21.89 -14.89 -16.40
N GLN A 97 22.73 -15.76 -15.84
CA GLN A 97 22.46 -16.41 -14.55
C GLN A 97 22.40 -15.40 -13.40
N ALA A 98 23.32 -14.43 -13.35
CA ALA A 98 23.29 -13.37 -12.34
C ALA A 98 21.97 -12.58 -12.39
N MET A 99 21.53 -12.22 -13.60
CA MET A 99 20.27 -11.49 -13.82
C MET A 99 19.05 -12.32 -13.40
N ALA A 100 19.05 -13.62 -13.71
CA ALA A 100 17.98 -14.53 -13.30
C ALA A 100 17.88 -14.67 -11.77
N LYS A 101 19.01 -14.58 -11.06
CA LYS A 101 19.05 -14.57 -9.58
C LYS A 101 18.75 -13.22 -8.93
N GLY A 102 18.47 -12.19 -9.74
CA GLY A 102 17.94 -10.91 -9.26
C GLY A 102 18.91 -9.74 -9.28
N ALA A 103 20.10 -9.89 -9.89
CA ALA A 103 20.94 -8.75 -10.22
C ALA A 103 20.25 -7.82 -11.23
N GLN A 104 20.51 -6.52 -11.12
CA GLN A 104 19.96 -5.50 -12.02
C GLN A 104 20.90 -5.19 -13.16
N ASP A 105 22.20 -5.43 -12.97
CA ASP A 105 23.24 -5.26 -14.00
C ASP A 105 24.47 -6.12 -13.64
N TYR A 106 25.33 -6.34 -14.64
CA TYR A 106 26.53 -7.16 -14.53
C TYR A 106 27.69 -6.45 -15.25
N LEU A 107 28.80 -6.23 -14.54
CA LEU A 107 29.96 -5.49 -15.03
C LEU A 107 31.25 -6.29 -14.88
N VAL A 108 31.99 -6.40 -15.98
CA VAL A 108 33.31 -7.05 -16.01
C VAL A 108 34.39 -6.05 -15.58
N LYS A 109 35.04 -6.28 -14.42
CA LYS A 109 36.04 -5.40 -13.78
C LYS A 109 37.11 -4.86 -14.74
N GLY A 110 37.65 -5.72 -15.61
CA GLY A 110 38.68 -5.35 -16.60
C GLY A 110 38.22 -4.40 -17.71
N GLN A 111 36.91 -4.20 -17.86
CA GLN A 111 36.29 -3.36 -18.90
C GLN A 111 35.51 -2.18 -18.31
N ILE A 112 35.54 -2.00 -16.98
CA ILE A 112 34.79 -0.93 -16.31
C ILE A 112 35.40 0.43 -16.65
N THR A 113 34.59 1.29 -17.27
CA THR A 113 34.87 2.72 -17.37
C THR A 113 34.05 3.50 -16.34
N ILE A 114 34.51 4.70 -15.95
CA ILE A 114 33.76 5.58 -15.04
C ILE A 114 32.33 5.81 -15.56
N GLN A 115 32.17 6.06 -16.86
CA GLN A 115 30.86 6.33 -17.47
C GLN A 115 29.93 5.10 -17.38
N LEU A 116 30.46 3.90 -17.65
CA LEU A 116 29.69 2.67 -17.59
C LEU A 116 29.20 2.40 -16.15
N LEU A 117 30.10 2.41 -15.17
CA LEU A 117 29.75 2.17 -13.77
C LEU A 117 28.69 3.15 -13.26
N ILE A 118 28.87 4.44 -13.50
CA ILE A 118 27.92 5.46 -13.04
C ILE A 118 26.56 5.29 -13.73
N ARG A 119 26.53 4.88 -14.99
CA ARG A 119 25.28 4.61 -15.73
C ARG A 119 24.57 3.39 -15.16
N SER A 120 25.28 2.29 -14.97
CA SER A 120 24.76 1.04 -14.39
C SER A 120 24.18 1.26 -13.00
N VAL A 121 24.93 1.92 -12.12
CA VAL A 121 24.46 2.30 -10.77
C VAL A 121 23.18 3.14 -10.85
N ARG A 122 23.17 4.18 -11.68
CA ARG A 122 22.00 5.06 -11.81
C ARG A 122 20.76 4.29 -12.29
N TYR A 123 20.93 3.42 -13.29
CA TYR A 123 19.82 2.63 -13.81
C TYR A 123 19.33 1.59 -12.82
N ALA A 124 20.23 0.95 -12.06
CA ALA A 124 19.87 0.03 -11.00
C ALA A 124 19.02 0.72 -9.91
N ILE A 125 19.43 1.91 -9.48
CA ILE A 125 18.69 2.73 -8.50
C ILE A 125 17.31 3.13 -9.02
N GLU A 126 17.24 3.69 -10.24
CA GLU A 126 15.97 4.14 -10.81
C GLU A 126 15.00 2.97 -11.04
N ARG A 127 15.51 1.81 -11.46
CA ARG A 127 14.73 0.58 -11.59
C ARG A 127 14.23 0.09 -10.22
N GLY A 128 15.07 0.13 -9.18
CA GLY A 128 14.67 -0.20 -7.81
C GLY A 128 13.53 0.69 -7.31
N ARG A 129 13.67 2.01 -7.46
CA ARG A 129 12.63 2.98 -7.10
C ARG A 129 11.34 2.78 -7.88
N PHE A 130 11.43 2.42 -9.15
CA PHE A 130 10.24 2.14 -9.96
C PHE A 130 9.49 0.90 -9.47
N LEU A 131 10.21 -0.19 -9.17
CA LEU A 131 9.61 -1.41 -8.63
C LEU A 131 8.97 -1.18 -7.26
N GLU A 132 9.60 -0.38 -6.39
CA GLU A 132 9.03 -0.01 -5.10
C GLU A 132 7.74 0.80 -5.24
N ARG A 133 7.72 1.77 -6.16
CA ARG A 133 6.50 2.54 -6.46
C ARG A 133 5.36 1.66 -6.98
N LEU A 134 5.67 0.71 -7.86
CA LEU A 134 4.67 -0.25 -8.35
C LEU A 134 4.07 -1.06 -7.21
N LYS A 135 4.90 -1.63 -6.34
CA LYS A 135 4.45 -2.40 -5.18
C LYS A 135 3.57 -1.58 -4.24
N ASN A 136 3.96 -0.34 -3.96
CA ASN A 136 3.18 0.55 -3.10
C ASN A 136 1.84 0.94 -3.76
N SER A 137 1.83 1.16 -5.08
CA SER A 137 0.61 1.43 -5.83
C SER A 137 -0.34 0.24 -5.82
N GLU A 138 0.16 -0.97 -6.05
CA GLU A 138 -0.63 -2.21 -5.99
C GLU A 138 -1.28 -2.39 -4.61
N GLN A 139 -0.50 -2.22 -3.53
CA GLN A 139 -1.04 -2.29 -2.17
C GLN A 139 -2.10 -1.22 -1.89
N SER A 140 -1.94 -0.02 -2.43
CA SER A 140 -2.95 1.04 -2.27
C SER A 140 -4.25 0.70 -2.99
N ILE A 141 -4.17 0.12 -4.19
CA ILE A 141 -5.33 -0.31 -4.97
C ILE A 141 -6.08 -1.43 -4.23
N LEU A 142 -5.36 -2.42 -3.70
CA LEU A 142 -5.97 -3.52 -2.94
C LEU A 142 -6.72 -3.02 -1.71
N ARG A 143 -6.14 -2.06 -0.97
CA ARG A 143 -6.83 -1.43 0.18
C ARG A 143 -8.08 -0.67 -0.23
N SER A 144 -8.04 0.08 -1.34
CA SER A 144 -9.22 0.78 -1.83
C SER A 144 -10.33 -0.19 -2.26
N LEU A 145 -9.97 -1.32 -2.86
CA LEU A 145 -10.93 -2.36 -3.23
C LEU A 145 -11.59 -3.00 -2.00
N GLU A 146 -10.81 -3.28 -0.96
CA GLU A 146 -11.33 -3.80 0.32
C GLU A 146 -12.32 -2.81 0.96
N GLN A 147 -11.97 -1.52 1.01
CA GLN A 147 -12.86 -0.47 1.51
C GLN A 147 -14.16 -0.35 0.71
N GLU A 148 -14.10 -0.49 -0.61
CA GLU A 148 -15.29 -0.48 -1.47
C GLU A 148 -16.20 -1.68 -1.18
N GLN A 149 -15.63 -2.87 -0.96
CA GLN A 149 -16.38 -4.07 -0.61
C GLN A 149 -17.05 -3.95 0.76
N ASP A 150 -16.35 -3.43 1.77
CA ASP A 150 -16.93 -3.19 3.10
C ASP A 150 -18.10 -2.21 3.02
N LEU A 151 -17.97 -1.17 2.22
CA LEU A 151 -19.04 -0.20 1.99
C LEU A 151 -20.25 -0.83 1.28
N ASP A 152 -20.02 -1.68 0.28
CA ASP A 152 -21.10 -2.37 -0.43
C ASP A 152 -21.85 -3.37 0.47
N LEU A 153 -21.14 -4.06 1.36
CA LEU A 153 -21.72 -4.94 2.38
C LEU A 153 -22.56 -4.15 3.38
N LEU A 154 -22.05 -3.02 3.88
CA LEU A 154 -22.79 -2.14 4.79
C LEU A 154 -24.05 -1.60 4.10
N LYS A 155 -23.96 -1.18 2.84
CA LYS A 155 -25.09 -0.70 2.04
C LYS A 155 -26.15 -1.78 1.87
N SER A 156 -25.74 -3.00 1.51
CA SER A 156 -26.64 -4.14 1.35
C SER A 156 -27.34 -4.52 2.66
N SER A 157 -26.58 -4.57 3.75
CA SER A 157 -27.11 -4.84 5.09
C SER A 157 -28.12 -3.78 5.53
N PHE A 158 -27.79 -2.50 5.34
CA PHE A 158 -28.65 -1.37 5.65
C PHE A 158 -29.97 -1.42 4.87
N ILE A 159 -29.92 -1.62 3.54
CA ILE A 159 -31.12 -1.71 2.70
C ILE A 159 -32.03 -2.86 3.17
N SER A 160 -31.44 -4.01 3.52
CA SER A 160 -32.18 -5.14 4.07
C SER A 160 -32.85 -4.80 5.40
N MET A 161 -32.11 -4.19 6.33
CA MET A 161 -32.61 -3.79 7.65
C MET A 161 -33.76 -2.77 7.53
N ALA A 162 -33.57 -1.72 6.74
CA ALA A 162 -34.60 -0.70 6.49
C ALA A 162 -35.86 -1.32 5.85
N SER A 163 -35.71 -2.25 4.91
CA SER A 163 -36.84 -2.94 4.29
C SER A 163 -37.64 -3.77 5.30
N HIS A 164 -36.96 -4.43 6.24
CA HIS A 164 -37.62 -5.18 7.32
C HIS A 164 -38.35 -4.25 8.29
N GLU A 165 -37.71 -3.16 8.71
CA GLU A 165 -38.30 -2.22 9.65
C GLU A 165 -39.49 -1.47 9.06
N LEU A 166 -39.47 -1.12 7.76
CA LEU A 166 -40.61 -0.52 7.07
C LEU A 166 -41.78 -1.51 6.89
N ARG A 167 -41.50 -2.81 6.72
CA ARG A 167 -42.54 -3.83 6.51
C ARG A 167 -43.48 -3.96 7.71
N SER A 168 -42.96 -3.84 8.92
CA SER A 168 -43.75 -3.96 10.16
C SER A 168 -44.87 -2.91 10.29
N PRO A 169 -44.60 -1.59 10.26
CA PRO A 169 -45.64 -0.57 10.32
C PRO A 169 -46.57 -0.61 9.11
N ILE A 170 -46.07 -0.92 7.90
CA ILE A 170 -46.92 -1.10 6.71
C ILE A 170 -47.91 -2.26 6.92
N THR A 171 -47.43 -3.38 7.48
CA THR A 171 -48.28 -4.55 7.78
C THR A 171 -49.34 -4.19 8.82
N MET A 172 -48.99 -3.43 9.85
CA MET A 172 -49.95 -2.94 10.85
C MET A 172 -51.02 -2.03 10.26
N ILE A 173 -50.63 -1.07 9.40
CA ILE A 173 -51.58 -0.19 8.72
C ILE A 173 -52.55 -1.04 7.89
N ARG A 174 -52.03 -1.98 7.10
CA ARG A 174 -52.84 -2.87 6.27
C ARG A 174 -53.85 -3.67 7.10
N ILE A 175 -53.41 -4.29 8.20
CA ILE A 175 -54.29 -5.04 9.10
C ILE A 175 -55.39 -4.13 9.68
N CYS A 176 -55.04 -2.95 10.18
CA CYS A 176 -56.02 -1.98 10.71
C CYS A 176 -57.03 -1.56 9.64
N THR A 177 -56.59 -1.31 8.40
CA THR A 177 -57.50 -0.96 7.30
C THR A 177 -58.43 -2.12 6.92
N GLU A 178 -57.93 -3.36 6.88
CA GLU A 178 -58.74 -4.54 6.58
C GLU A 178 -59.80 -4.80 7.67
N LEU A 179 -59.43 -4.64 8.95
CA LEU A 179 -60.35 -4.79 10.07
C LEU A 179 -61.46 -3.73 10.06
N LEU A 180 -61.11 -2.46 9.80
CA LEU A 180 -62.07 -1.36 9.69
C LEU A 180 -63.03 -1.55 8.51
N GLN A 181 -62.56 -2.08 7.38
CA GLN A 181 -63.39 -2.36 6.19
C GLN A 181 -64.34 -3.55 6.42
N ASN A 182 -63.85 -4.65 6.99
CA ASN A 182 -64.62 -5.89 7.08
C ASN A 182 -65.61 -5.92 8.25
N HIS A 183 -65.38 -5.15 9.31
CA HIS A 183 -66.24 -5.14 10.52
C HIS A 183 -66.86 -3.76 10.79
N GLN A 184 -67.01 -2.92 9.76
CA GLN A 184 -67.41 -1.52 9.89
C GLN A 184 -68.72 -1.31 10.67
N HIS A 185 -69.66 -2.26 10.61
CA HIS A 185 -70.97 -2.17 11.28
C HIS A 185 -71.01 -2.74 12.71
N GLU A 186 -69.98 -3.47 13.14
CA GLU A 186 -69.93 -4.11 14.47
C GLU A 186 -68.87 -3.49 15.40
N LEU A 187 -68.05 -2.57 14.88
CA LEU A 187 -67.00 -1.92 15.63
C LEU A 187 -67.54 -0.78 16.52
N SER A 188 -67.17 -0.81 17.80
CA SER A 188 -67.41 0.34 18.69
C SER A 188 -66.57 1.55 18.25
N ALA A 189 -67.03 2.74 18.62
CA ALA A 189 -66.28 3.97 18.39
C ALA A 189 -64.88 3.92 19.04
N GLU A 190 -64.76 3.29 20.21
CA GLU A 190 -63.46 3.07 20.89
C GLU A 190 -62.50 2.20 20.07
N LYS A 191 -62.94 1.03 19.58
CA LYS A 191 -62.07 0.14 18.78
C LYS A 191 -61.66 0.77 17.45
N SER A 192 -62.57 1.53 16.84
CA SER A 192 -62.24 2.29 15.63
C SER A 192 -61.16 3.33 15.91
N SER A 193 -61.27 4.06 17.02
CA SER A 193 -60.24 5.03 17.45
C SER A 193 -58.90 4.36 17.70
N GLU A 194 -58.88 3.19 18.36
CA GLU A 194 -57.67 2.43 18.66
C GLU A 194 -56.91 2.03 17.37
N TYR A 195 -57.63 1.55 16.34
CA TYR A 195 -57.02 1.24 15.05
C TYR A 195 -56.48 2.49 14.33
N PHE A 196 -57.17 3.64 14.43
CA PHE A 196 -56.65 4.90 13.91
C PHE A 196 -55.38 5.36 14.63
N ASP A 197 -55.29 5.17 15.94
CA ASP A 197 -54.10 5.51 16.72
C ASP A 197 -52.91 4.59 16.39
N HIS A 198 -53.15 3.29 16.19
CA HIS A 198 -52.12 2.37 15.68
C HIS A 198 -51.62 2.76 14.29
N MET A 199 -52.51 3.17 13.38
CA MET A 199 -52.11 3.66 12.05
C MET A 199 -51.28 4.95 12.14
N LYS A 200 -51.66 5.92 13.00
CA LYS A 200 -50.87 7.14 13.21
C LYS A 200 -49.49 6.84 13.77
N ALA A 201 -49.39 5.93 14.74
CA ALA A 201 -48.11 5.51 15.31
C ALA A 201 -47.22 4.85 14.24
N ALA A 202 -47.78 3.96 13.42
CA ALA A 202 -47.07 3.31 12.32
C ALA A 202 -46.59 4.32 11.26
N ILE A 203 -47.41 5.30 10.88
CA ILE A 203 -47.02 6.38 9.96
C ILE A 203 -45.86 7.19 10.55
N LYS A 204 -45.94 7.56 11.83
CA LYS A 204 -44.87 8.30 12.51
C LYS A 204 -43.55 7.52 12.51
N GLN A 205 -43.61 6.20 12.71
CA GLN A 205 -42.43 5.32 12.66
C GLN A 205 -41.82 5.28 11.25
N ILE A 206 -42.64 5.16 10.20
CA ILE A 206 -42.17 5.18 8.80
C ILE A 206 -41.51 6.52 8.46
N THR A 207 -42.12 7.64 8.86
CA THR A 207 -41.56 8.97 8.59
C THR A 207 -40.20 9.15 9.30
N GLY A 208 -40.07 8.69 10.55
CA GLY A 208 -38.78 8.72 11.26
C GLY A 208 -37.69 7.91 10.56
N LEU A 209 -38.01 6.70 10.11
CA LEU A 209 -37.06 5.86 9.34
C LEU A 209 -36.67 6.49 8.00
N LEU A 210 -37.60 7.15 7.31
CA LEU A 210 -37.29 7.87 6.07
C LEU A 210 -36.34 9.05 6.30
N ASP A 211 -36.53 9.79 7.39
CA ASP A 211 -35.63 10.89 7.76
C ASP A 211 -34.22 10.36 8.06
N GLU A 212 -34.09 9.22 8.75
CA GLU A 212 -32.81 8.56 9.01
C GLU A 212 -32.10 8.13 7.72
N VAL A 213 -32.83 7.53 6.78
CA VAL A 213 -32.30 7.13 5.45
C VAL A 213 -31.83 8.35 4.65
N LEU A 214 -32.62 9.43 4.64
CA LEU A 214 -32.28 10.68 3.94
C LEU A 214 -31.06 11.37 4.54
N LEU A 215 -30.91 11.32 5.87
CA LEU A 215 -29.77 11.89 6.58
C LEU A 215 -28.47 11.16 6.19
N LEU A 216 -28.53 9.83 6.06
CA LEU A 216 -27.39 9.01 5.61
C LEU A 216 -27.04 9.29 4.13
N SER A 217 -28.03 9.35 3.24
CA SER A 217 -27.82 9.67 1.81
C SER A 217 -27.23 11.09 1.62
N SER A 218 -27.60 12.03 2.47
CA SER A 218 -27.04 13.38 2.50
C SER A 218 -25.60 13.41 3.03
N ALA A 219 -25.22 12.44 3.87
CA ALA A 219 -23.85 12.25 4.36
C ALA A 219 -22.92 11.74 3.25
N GLU A 220 -23.36 10.72 2.52
CA GLU A 220 -22.56 10.08 1.45
C GLU A 220 -22.31 11.01 0.25
N SER A 221 -23.26 11.91 -0.05
CA SER A 221 -23.13 12.89 -1.14
C SER A 221 -22.28 14.11 -0.78
N GLY A 222 -21.66 14.15 0.41
CA GLY A 222 -20.84 15.27 0.89
C GLY A 222 -21.66 16.54 1.20
N GLY A 223 -22.98 16.42 1.32
CA GLY A 223 -23.92 17.54 1.52
C GLY A 223 -24.09 17.99 2.97
N LEU A 224 -23.54 17.25 3.95
CA LEU A 224 -23.63 17.62 5.36
C LEU A 224 -22.74 18.83 5.67
N ARG A 225 -23.32 20.03 5.63
CA ARG A 225 -22.73 21.23 6.24
C ARG A 225 -22.78 21.10 7.76
N PHE A 226 -21.74 20.51 8.33
CA PHE A 226 -21.52 20.51 9.76
C PHE A 226 -21.20 21.94 10.23
N LYS A 227 -22.15 22.58 10.90
CA LYS A 227 -21.93 23.85 11.61
C LYS A 227 -21.90 23.55 13.11
N PRO A 228 -20.72 23.29 13.70
CA PRO A 228 -20.62 23.13 15.15
C PRO A 228 -21.04 24.44 15.81
N VAL A 229 -22.04 24.37 16.69
CA VAL A 229 -22.39 25.49 17.55
C VAL A 229 -21.42 25.45 18.71
N SER A 230 -20.61 26.49 18.90
CA SER A 230 -19.77 26.59 20.08
C SER A 230 -20.67 26.73 21.30
N GLU A 231 -20.74 25.69 22.14
CA GLU A 231 -21.28 25.86 23.49
C GLU A 231 -20.35 26.84 24.21
N ALA A 232 -20.90 28.01 24.52
CA ALA A 232 -20.23 28.98 25.36
C ALA A 232 -19.96 28.31 26.71
N VAL A 233 -18.69 28.03 26.96
CA VAL A 233 -18.18 27.60 28.26
C VAL A 233 -18.62 28.66 29.27
N CYS A 234 -19.64 28.33 30.07
CA CYS A 234 -20.03 29.13 31.23
C CYS A 234 -18.81 29.18 32.16
N LYS A 235 -18.25 30.39 32.33
CA LYS A 235 -17.25 30.68 33.36
C LYS A 235 -17.90 30.86 34.71
#